data_AF-A0A9P0HWB6-F1
#
_entry.id   AF-A0A9P0HWB6-F1
#
_cell.length_a   1.000
_cell.length_b   1.000
_cell.length_c   1.000
_cell.angle_alpha   90.00
_cell.angle_beta   90.00
_cell.angle_gamma   90.00
#
_symmetry.space_group_name_H-M   'P 1'
#
loop_
_entity.id
_entity.type
_entity.pdbx_description
1 polymer ?
#
loop_
_entity_poly.entity_id
_entity_poly.type
_entity_poly.pdbx_seq_one_letter_code
_entity_poly.pdbx_strand_id
1 'polypeptide(L)'
;MMCDNNSPSTQSIADYLAQLLKDRKQLAAFPNVFMHMERLLDEDICLVECVTNSVVRNELRGRNSSSESKLPSLQDSSFEGS
;
A
#
# COMPACT_ATOMS: atom_id res chain seq x y z
N MET A 1 -3.50 -19.17 -19.41
CA MET A 1 -3.42 -17.70 -19.39
C MET A 1 -4.83 -17.16 -19.30
N MET A 2 -5.20 -16.62 -18.15
CA MET A 2 -6.03 -15.42 -17.96
C MET A 2 -6.21 -15.30 -16.44
N CYS A 3 -5.57 -14.32 -15.82
CA CYS A 3 -5.97 -13.91 -14.48
C CYS A 3 -6.89 -12.72 -14.67
N ASP A 4 -8.15 -13.03 -14.97
CA ASP A 4 -9.27 -12.13 -14.77
C ASP A 4 -9.43 -11.92 -13.27
N ASN A 5 -8.88 -10.83 -12.75
CA ASN A 5 -9.32 -10.28 -11.48
C ASN A 5 -9.22 -8.76 -11.57
N ASN A 6 -10.39 -8.17 -11.82
CA ASN A 6 -10.70 -6.75 -11.86
C ASN A 6 -10.57 -6.07 -10.47
N SER A 7 -9.70 -6.56 -9.61
CA SER A 7 -9.19 -5.79 -8.47
C SER A 7 -7.82 -5.25 -8.89
N PRO A 8 -7.60 -3.93 -8.88
CA PRO A 8 -6.26 -3.39 -9.12
C PRO A 8 -5.39 -3.88 -7.96
N SER A 9 -4.69 -5.00 -8.19
CA SER A 9 -3.72 -5.53 -7.25
C SER A 9 -2.67 -4.46 -7.00
N THR A 10 -2.16 -4.37 -5.77
CA THR A 10 -1.05 -3.44 -5.46
C THR A 10 0.13 -3.62 -6.41
N GLN A 11 0.30 -4.83 -6.97
CA GLN A 11 1.28 -5.14 -8.00
C GLN A 11 1.02 -4.40 -9.33
N SER A 12 -0.22 -4.45 -9.86
CA SER A 12 -0.56 -3.73 -11.10
C SER A 12 -0.49 -2.21 -10.93
N ILE A 13 -0.74 -1.71 -9.72
CA ILE A 13 -0.59 -0.28 -9.40
C ILE A 13 0.89 0.12 -9.35
N ALA A 14 1.75 -0.74 -8.79
CA ALA A 14 3.20 -0.51 -8.75
C ALA A 14 3.82 -0.52 -10.16
N ASP A 15 3.38 -1.44 -11.03
CA ASP A 15 3.85 -1.51 -12.42
C ASP A 15 3.44 -0.26 -13.21
N TYR A 16 2.22 0.26 -12.97
CA TYR A 16 1.76 1.52 -13.55
C TYR A 16 2.60 2.72 -13.07
N LEU A 17 2.88 2.81 -11.77
CA LEU A 17 3.77 3.85 -11.23
C LEU A 17 5.17 3.80 -11.87
N ALA A 18 5.72 2.61 -12.09
CA ALA A 18 7.02 2.45 -12.74
C ALA A 18 7.01 2.96 -14.19
N GLN A 19 5.91 2.77 -14.91
CA GLN A 19 5.72 3.32 -16.26
C GLN A 19 5.68 4.86 -16.23
N LEU A 20 4.88 5.45 -15.34
CA LEU A 20 4.80 6.92 -15.20
C LEU A 20 6.16 7.54 -14.85
N LEU A 21 6.92 6.93 -13.93
CA LEU A 21 8.25 7.40 -13.56
C LEU A 21 9.26 7.35 -14.71
N LYS A 22 9.13 6.34 -15.60
CA LYS A 22 9.95 6.23 -16.80
C LYS A 22 9.60 7.32 -17.81
N ASP A 23 8.32 7.55 -18.03
CA ASP A 23 7.84 8.57 -18.99
C ASP A 23 8.24 9.97 -18.52
N ARG A 24 8.12 10.27 -17.22
CA ARG A 24 8.59 11.53 -16.64
C ARG A 24 10.08 11.78 -16.91
N LYS A 25 10.93 10.75 -16.78
CA LYS A 25 12.37 10.87 -17.08
C LYS A 25 12.64 11.16 -18.56
N GLN A 26 11.82 10.61 -19.46
CA GLN A 26 11.96 10.86 -20.90
C GLN A 26 11.48 12.26 -21.28
N LEU A 27 10.38 12.74 -20.69
CA LEU A 27 9.89 14.10 -20.92
C LEU A 27 10.86 15.16 -20.37
N ALA A 28 11.48 14.91 -19.21
CA ALA A 28 12.51 15.78 -18.65
C ALA A 28 13.76 15.91 -19.55
N ALA A 29 13.99 14.98 -20.49
CA ALA A 29 15.07 15.10 -21.48
C ALA A 29 14.77 16.14 -22.57
N PHE A 30 13.53 16.61 -22.70
CA PHE A 30 13.08 17.62 -23.66
C PHE A 30 12.28 18.73 -22.97
N PRO A 31 12.96 19.58 -22.17
CA PRO A 31 12.30 20.67 -21.45
C PRO A 31 11.58 21.60 -22.43
N ASN A 32 10.43 22.12 -22.01
CA ASN A 32 9.57 23.04 -22.77
C ASN A 32 8.84 22.45 -23.99
N VAL A 33 9.09 21.20 -24.38
CA VAL A 33 8.38 20.58 -25.52
C VAL A 33 7.00 20.06 -25.10
N PHE A 34 6.89 19.55 -23.87
CA PHE A 34 5.68 18.87 -23.37
C PHE A 34 5.26 19.33 -21.97
N MET A 35 5.23 20.64 -21.73
CA MET A 35 4.92 21.25 -20.41
C MET A 35 3.62 20.77 -19.78
N HIS A 36 2.55 20.62 -20.58
CA HIS A 36 1.26 20.19 -20.05
C HIS A 36 1.20 18.68 -19.77
N MET A 37 1.94 17.87 -20.52
CA MET A 37 2.04 16.42 -20.27
C MET A 37 2.86 16.14 -19.01
N GLU A 38 3.95 16.87 -18.79
CA GLU A 38 4.76 16.77 -17.57
C GLU A 38 3.93 17.09 -16.33
N ARG A 39 3.11 18.16 -16.38
CA ARG A 39 2.19 18.53 -15.31
C ARG A 39 1.13 17.47 -15.02
N LEU A 40 0.53 16.88 -16.07
CA LEU A 40 -0.45 15.80 -15.92
C LEU A 40 0.18 14.53 -15.34
N LEU A 41 1.39 14.19 -15.78
CA LEU A 41 2.15 13.04 -15.27
C LEU A 41 2.49 13.20 -13.77
N ASP A 42 2.90 14.39 -13.34
CA ASP A 42 3.20 14.65 -11.93
C ASP A 42 1.94 14.55 -11.04
N GLU A 43 0.79 15.01 -11.54
CA GLU A 43 -0.50 14.86 -10.83
C GLU A 43 -0.89 13.38 -10.67
N ASP A 44 -0.76 12.59 -11.73
CA ASP A 44 -1.08 11.16 -11.71
C ASP A 44 -0.13 10.36 -10.80
N ILE A 45 1.19 10.66 -10.84
CA ILE A 45 2.18 10.03 -9.95
C ILE A 45 1.83 10.29 -8.48
N CYS A 46 1.53 11.55 -8.14
CA CYS A 46 1.18 11.94 -6.77
C CYS A 46 -0.07 11.21 -6.26
N LEU A 47 -1.09 11.08 -7.11
CA LEU A 47 -2.32 10.38 -6.78
C LEU A 47 -2.07 8.87 -6.57
N VAL A 48 -1.33 8.23 -7.47
CA VAL A 48 -1.01 6.80 -7.39
C VAL A 48 -0.18 6.48 -6.15
N GLU A 49 0.81 7.30 -5.82
CA GLU A 49 1.61 7.14 -4.61
C GLU A 49 0.76 7.30 -3.34
N CYS A 50 -0.10 8.32 -3.29
CA CYS A 50 -1.00 8.56 -2.17
C CYS A 50 -1.96 7.40 -1.95
N VAL A 51 -2.62 6.94 -3.01
CA VAL A 51 -3.54 5.80 -2.96
C VAL A 51 -2.83 4.54 -2.52
N THR A 52 -1.67 4.23 -3.11
CA THR A 52 -0.88 3.03 -2.75
C THR A 52 -0.45 3.06 -1.29
N ASN A 53 0.06 4.19 -0.81
CA ASN A 53 0.49 4.34 0.57
C ASN A 53 -0.68 4.19 1.55
N SER A 54 -1.86 4.70 1.19
CA SER A 54 -3.08 4.55 1.99
C SER A 54 -3.54 3.09 2.10
N VAL A 55 -3.45 2.31 1.01
CA VAL A 55 -3.82 0.89 0.97
C VAL A 55 -2.83 0.06 1.79
N VAL A 56 -1.53 0.25 1.59
CA VAL A 56 -0.47 -0.45 2.35
C VAL A 56 -0.57 -0.14 3.84
N ARG A 57 -0.85 1.13 4.20
CA ARG A 57 -1.02 1.54 5.59
C ARG A 57 -2.26 0.92 6.24
N ASN A 58 -3.38 0.81 5.51
CA ASN A 58 -4.58 0.14 6.00
C ASN A 58 -4.34 -1.36 6.22
N GLU A 59 -3.59 -2.01 5.34
CA GLU A 59 -3.23 -3.44 5.46
C GLU A 59 -2.39 -3.69 6.73
N LEU A 60 -1.41 -2.82 7.02
CA LEU A 60 -0.62 -2.89 8.27
C LEU A 60 -1.47 -2.60 9.52
N ARG A 61 -2.45 -1.69 9.42
CA ARG A 61 -3.36 -1.37 10.54
C ARG A 61 -4.29 -2.52 10.91
N GLY A 62 -4.72 -3.32 9.93
CA GLY A 62 -5.57 -4.50 10.17
C GLY A 62 -4.86 -5.67 10.87
N ARG A 63 -3.52 -5.71 10.87
CA ARG A 63 -2.75 -6.79 11.52
C ARG A 63 -2.54 -6.59 13.01
N ASN A 64 -2.58 -5.35 13.50
CA ASN A 64 -2.31 -5.04 14.91
C ASN A 64 -3.52 -5.27 15.83
N SER A 65 -4.68 -5.65 15.30
CA SER A 65 -5.91 -5.92 16.08
C SER A 65 -6.08 -7.37 16.54
N SER A 66 -5.17 -8.29 16.20
CA SER A 66 -5.34 -9.73 16.51
C SER A 66 -4.49 -10.26 17.68
N SER A 67 -3.80 -9.41 18.46
CA SER A 67 -2.90 -9.87 19.53
C SER A 67 -3.10 -9.17 20.87
N GLU A 68 -4.34 -9.10 21.38
CA GLU A 68 -4.61 -8.83 22.80
C GLU A 68 -5.77 -9.71 23.30
N SER A 69 -5.49 -10.96 23.64
CA SER A 69 -6.31 -11.73 24.61
C SER A 69 -5.60 -12.99 25.08
N LYS A 70 -4.62 -12.82 25.96
CA LYS A 70 -4.27 -13.91 26.89
C LYS A 70 -3.79 -13.31 28.21
N LEU A 71 -4.75 -12.78 28.98
CA LEU A 71 -4.58 -12.65 30.42
C LEU A 71 -4.35 -14.06 30.97
N PRO A 72 -3.25 -14.33 31.69
CA PRO A 72 -3.11 -15.59 32.39
C PRO A 72 -4.14 -15.61 33.52
N SER A 73 -5.15 -16.47 33.38
CA SER A 73 -6.09 -16.79 34.45
C SER A 73 -5.31 -17.36 35.63
N LEU A 74 -5.34 -16.65 36.76
CA LEU A 74 -4.97 -17.17 38.07
C LEU A 74 -5.72 -18.49 38.28
N GLN A 75 -4.99 -19.60 38.32
CA GLN A 75 -5.53 -20.86 38.81
C GLN A 75 -5.64 -20.74 40.32
N ASP A 76 -6.86 -20.73 40.82
CA ASP A 76 -7.15 -20.97 42.23
C ASP A 76 -6.64 -22.38 42.59
N SER A 77 -5.45 -22.45 43.17
CA SER A 77 -5.00 -23.66 43.84
C SER A 77 -5.79 -23.75 45.16
N SER A 78 -6.85 -24.53 45.13
CA SER A 78 -7.54 -25.02 46.33
C SER A 78 -6.53 -25.54 47.34
N PHE A 79 -6.60 -24.96 48.53
CA PHE A 79 -5.91 -25.37 49.75
C PHE A 79 -6.47 -26.72 50.21
N GLU A 80 -5.72 -27.80 49.98
CA GLU A 80 -5.84 -29.06 50.72
C GLU A 80 -4.88 -28.97 51.91
N GLY A 81 -5.39 -29.05 53.14
CA GLY A 81 -4.55 -28.87 54.32
C GLY A 81 -5.22 -29.12 55.66
N SER A 82 -5.49 -30.40 55.92
CA SER A 82 -5.54 -31.11 57.24
C SER A 82 -6.56 -30.71 58.29
#